data_AF-A0A9N8E9I3-F1
#
_entry.id   AF-A0A9N8E9I3-F1
#
_cell.length_a   1.000
_cell.length_b   1.000
_cell.length_c   1.000
_cell.angle_alpha   90.00
_cell.angle_beta   90.00
_cell.angle_gamma   90.00
#
_symmetry.space_group_name_H-M   'P 1'
#
loop_
_entity.id
_entity.type
_entity.pdbx_description
1 polymer ?
#
loop_
_entity_poly.entity_id
_entity_poly.type
_entity_poly.pdbx_seq_one_letter_code
_entity_poly.pdbx_strand_id
1 'polypeptide(L)'
;MSHRNNQGAVIATILNTMSSKEGEYRQGVKQNHQLSKSIGERLAKDGPLEEILMALNNNKGGGEEIVPPGEIKSFLSEQQGRLKALAERNSLRNEKIGFFLGAINQLQQGFETDNAHDQDVDYSSNIENFMKGEIQQMESSNRDLQGSKFCKEIRATLGENEGTAGEDDIEVVRNNEENIGNYKCCITAQWMEDPVTSTTCQHSYSRKGILSYIRSKGGQCPCPFPGCSQIVTQNVLEDDAGMARKVKRNRRRVEAEEEQKKQSQALDMDEDDED
;
A
#
# COMPACT_ATOMS: atom_id res chain seq x y z
N MET A 1 -35.84 23.27 -30.17
CA MET A 1 -34.41 23.16 -30.54
C MET A 1 -33.48 23.97 -29.63
N SER A 2 -33.88 25.13 -29.07
CA SER A 2 -32.99 26.00 -28.27
C SER A 2 -32.60 25.51 -26.86
N HIS A 3 -33.39 24.62 -26.21
CA HIS A 3 -33.04 24.10 -24.87
C HIS A 3 -31.95 23.03 -24.88
N ARG A 4 -31.74 22.34 -26.00
CA ARG A 4 -30.83 21.18 -26.08
C ARG A 4 -29.35 21.58 -26.19
N ASN A 5 -29.05 22.67 -26.90
CA ASN A 5 -27.71 23.27 -26.91
C ASN A 5 -27.29 23.84 -25.55
N ASN A 6 -28.26 24.16 -24.68
CA ASN A 6 -27.97 24.77 -23.39
C ASN A 6 -27.51 23.74 -22.36
N GLN A 7 -28.02 22.50 -22.40
CA GLN A 7 -27.65 21.45 -21.44
C GLN A 7 -26.21 20.95 -21.63
N GLY A 8 -25.79 20.72 -22.88
CA GLY A 8 -24.40 20.34 -23.18
C GLY A 8 -23.38 21.40 -22.73
N ALA A 9 -23.68 22.67 -23.01
CA ALA A 9 -22.85 23.80 -22.58
C ALA A 9 -22.77 23.90 -21.04
N VAL A 10 -23.86 23.64 -20.34
CA VAL A 10 -23.88 23.61 -18.86
C VAL A 10 -23.01 22.47 -18.32
N ILE A 11 -23.12 21.26 -18.88
CA ILE A 11 -22.33 20.10 -18.42
C ILE A 11 -20.84 20.32 -18.68
N ALA A 12 -20.46 20.80 -19.87
CA ALA A 12 -19.08 21.13 -20.19
C ALA A 12 -18.51 22.19 -19.22
N THR A 13 -19.33 23.20 -18.86
CA THR A 13 -18.96 24.22 -17.87
C THR A 13 -18.74 23.62 -16.47
N ILE A 14 -19.59 22.68 -16.06
CA ILE A 14 -19.47 21.98 -14.76
C ILE A 14 -18.18 21.14 -14.74
N LEU A 15 -17.91 20.35 -15.78
CA LEU A 15 -16.68 19.53 -15.86
C LEU A 15 -15.43 20.41 -15.85
N ASN A 16 -15.43 21.52 -16.59
CA ASN A 16 -14.33 22.50 -16.57
C ASN A 16 -14.12 23.09 -15.17
N THR A 17 -15.21 23.40 -14.47
CA THR A 17 -15.15 23.89 -13.10
C THR A 17 -14.55 22.84 -12.16
N MET A 18 -14.96 21.57 -12.28
CA MET A 18 -14.41 20.48 -11.49
C MET A 18 -12.91 20.26 -11.77
N SER A 19 -12.48 20.24 -13.03
CA SER A 19 -11.06 20.13 -13.39
C SER A 19 -10.24 21.31 -12.85
N SER A 20 -10.78 22.53 -12.89
CA SER A 20 -10.09 23.72 -12.38
C SER A 20 -9.85 23.70 -10.87
N LYS A 21 -10.60 22.87 -10.12
CA LYS A 21 -10.51 22.72 -8.66
C LYS A 21 -9.49 21.69 -8.19
N GLU A 22 -8.64 21.16 -9.07
CA GLU A 22 -7.56 20.24 -8.70
C GLU A 22 -6.74 20.73 -7.49
N GLY A 23 -6.42 22.02 -7.46
CA GLY A 23 -5.67 22.63 -6.35
C GLY A 23 -6.38 22.49 -5.00
N GLU A 24 -7.71 22.68 -4.97
CA GLU A 24 -8.55 22.53 -3.79
C GLU A 24 -8.58 21.07 -3.33
N TYR A 25 -8.76 20.12 -4.25
CA TYR A 25 -8.78 18.69 -3.92
C TYR A 25 -7.46 18.22 -3.29
N ARG A 26 -6.32 18.71 -3.80
CA ARG A 26 -5.00 18.35 -3.28
C ARG A 26 -4.61 19.12 -2.01
N GLN A 27 -5.32 20.18 -1.63
CA GLN A 27 -4.97 21.02 -0.49
C GLN A 27 -4.95 20.22 0.82
N GLY A 28 -5.96 19.39 1.07
CA GLY A 28 -6.03 18.55 2.28
C GLY A 28 -4.88 17.54 2.35
N VAL A 29 -4.48 16.97 1.22
CA VAL A 29 -3.33 16.05 1.16
C VAL A 29 -2.02 16.79 1.48
N LYS A 30 -1.83 18.00 0.93
CA LYS A 30 -0.65 18.83 1.22
C LYS A 30 -0.55 19.19 2.70
N GLN A 31 -1.66 19.58 3.32
CA GLN A 31 -1.71 19.92 4.75
C GLN A 31 -1.38 18.69 5.62
N ASN A 32 -1.97 17.53 5.32
CA ASN A 32 -1.68 16.29 6.05
C ASN A 32 -0.21 15.87 5.91
N HIS A 33 0.37 16.05 4.72
CA HIS A 33 1.77 15.77 4.49
C HIS A 33 2.68 16.73 5.27
N GLN A 34 2.36 18.02 5.32
CA GLN A 34 3.10 19.00 6.13
C GLN A 34 3.08 18.65 7.63
N LEU A 35 1.91 18.22 8.15
CA LEU A 35 1.79 17.73 9.53
C LEU A 35 2.62 16.46 9.76
N SER A 36 2.63 15.56 8.78
CA SER A 36 3.44 14.35 8.86
C SER A 36 4.93 14.69 8.90
N LYS A 37 5.35 15.69 8.12
CA LYS A 37 6.73 16.17 8.12
C LYS A 37 7.15 16.76 9.47
N SER A 38 6.32 17.62 10.08
CA SER A 38 6.64 18.20 11.39
C SER A 38 6.68 17.16 12.52
N ILE A 39 5.87 16.10 12.43
CA ILE A 39 5.97 14.93 13.32
C ILE A 39 7.29 14.19 13.04
N GLY A 40 7.63 13.99 11.76
CA GLY A 40 8.87 13.35 11.34
C GLY A 40 10.12 14.04 11.87
N GLU A 41 10.16 15.37 11.86
CA GLU A 41 11.27 16.16 12.42
C GLU A 41 11.49 15.88 13.92
N ARG A 42 10.44 15.55 14.67
CA ARG A 42 10.55 15.17 16.09
C ARG A 42 10.97 13.73 16.29
N LEU A 43 10.55 12.85 15.39
CA LEU A 43 10.81 11.41 15.40
C LEU A 43 12.09 11.03 14.65
N ALA A 44 12.82 12.00 14.09
CA ALA A 44 14.06 11.74 13.38
C ALA A 44 15.06 11.00 14.28
N LYS A 45 15.93 10.20 13.65
CA LYS A 45 17.01 9.52 14.36
C LYS A 45 17.92 10.54 15.04
N ASP A 46 18.26 10.29 16.31
CA ASP A 46 18.99 11.26 17.14
C ASP A 46 18.25 12.62 17.25
N GLY A 47 16.93 12.58 17.11
CA GLY A 47 16.05 13.75 17.12
C GLY A 47 15.67 14.21 18.53
N PRO A 48 14.94 15.32 18.62
CA PRO A 48 14.64 15.97 19.90
C PRO A 48 13.82 15.08 20.84
N LEU A 49 12.98 14.17 20.32
CA LEU A 49 12.24 13.25 21.19
C LEU A 49 13.14 12.19 21.83
N GLU A 50 14.10 11.64 21.08
CA GLU A 50 15.06 10.67 21.61
C GLU A 50 15.93 11.33 22.69
N GLU A 51 16.42 12.54 22.44
CA GLU A 51 17.18 13.32 23.42
C GLU A 51 16.40 13.55 24.72
N ILE A 52 15.13 13.96 24.63
CA ILE A 52 14.28 14.20 25.80
C ILE A 52 14.06 12.91 26.58
N LEU A 53 13.74 11.79 25.90
CA LEU A 53 13.49 10.51 26.54
C LEU A 53 14.75 9.96 27.23
N MET A 54 15.91 10.09 26.59
CA MET A 54 17.20 9.70 27.17
C MET A 54 17.60 10.60 28.36
N ALA A 55 17.37 11.91 28.26
CA ALA A 55 17.67 12.87 29.33
C ALA A 55 16.81 12.64 30.58
N LEU A 56 15.54 12.25 30.41
CA LEU A 56 14.66 11.86 31.52
C LEU A 56 15.20 10.63 32.26
N ASN A 57 15.84 9.70 31.56
CA ASN A 57 16.45 8.52 32.17
C ASN A 57 17.69 8.88 32.99
N ASN A 58 18.50 9.82 32.51
CA ASN A 58 19.75 10.24 33.16
C ASN A 58 19.58 11.15 34.38
N ASN A 59 18.44 11.84 34.51
CA ASN A 59 18.19 12.81 35.59
C ASN A 59 17.71 12.19 36.91
N LYS A 60 17.47 10.88 36.98
CA LYS A 60 17.18 10.22 38.27
C LYS A 60 18.50 9.90 38.99
N GLY A 61 18.76 10.62 40.09
CA GLY A 61 19.89 10.39 41.00
C GLY A 61 19.81 9.09 41.83
N GLY A 62 19.27 8.01 41.25
CA GLY A 62 19.02 6.76 41.98
C GLY A 62 18.87 5.56 41.06
N GLY A 63 19.86 5.29 40.20
CA GLY A 63 20.21 3.97 39.61
C GLY A 63 19.17 3.17 38.80
N GLU A 64 17.88 3.51 38.86
CA GLU A 64 16.77 2.74 38.29
C GLU A 64 16.25 3.48 37.06
N GLU A 65 16.48 2.87 35.89
CA GLU A 65 16.01 3.37 34.60
C GLU A 65 14.48 3.44 34.60
N ILE A 66 13.92 4.56 34.13
CA ILE A 66 12.46 4.73 33.99
C ILE A 66 11.95 3.90 32.81
N VAL A 67 12.71 3.95 31.71
CA VAL A 67 12.46 3.18 30.50
C VAL A 67 13.83 2.76 29.95
N PRO A 68 14.06 1.46 29.74
CA PRO A 68 15.30 0.98 29.15
C PRO A 68 15.59 1.65 27.80
N PRO A 69 16.84 2.02 27.49
CA PRO A 69 17.21 2.63 26.20
C PRO A 69 16.80 1.80 24.97
N GLY A 70 16.74 0.48 25.11
CA GLY A 70 16.24 -0.43 24.07
C GLY A 70 14.75 -0.26 23.77
N GLU A 71 13.94 -0.04 24.81
CA GLU A 71 12.50 0.19 24.67
C GLU A 71 12.20 1.57 24.06
N ILE A 72 12.99 2.59 24.40
CA ILE A 72 12.91 3.92 23.78
C ILE A 72 13.14 3.83 22.27
N LYS A 73 14.19 3.10 21.85
CA LYS A 73 14.49 2.89 20.42
C LYS A 73 13.41 2.08 19.71
N SER A 74 12.90 1.04 20.35
CA SER A 74 11.79 0.25 19.81
C SER A 74 10.53 1.11 19.61
N PHE A 75 10.18 1.93 20.60
CA PHE A 75 9.05 2.85 20.51
C PHE A 75 9.23 3.87 19.37
N LEU A 76 10.40 4.50 19.26
CA LEU A 76 10.69 5.45 18.19
C LEU A 76 10.60 4.80 16.81
N SER A 77 11.18 3.60 16.66
CA SER A 77 11.08 2.82 15.42
C SER A 77 9.63 2.50 15.06
N GLU A 78 8.79 2.16 16.04
CA GLU A 78 7.37 1.93 15.82
C GLU A 78 6.64 3.20 15.36
N GLN A 79 6.90 4.34 16.01
CA GLN A 79 6.28 5.61 15.62
C GLN A 79 6.72 6.08 14.23
N GLN A 80 7.99 5.86 13.88
CA GLN A 80 8.52 6.08 12.53
C GLN A 80 7.79 5.20 11.50
N GLY A 81 7.57 3.93 11.80
CA GLY A 81 6.78 3.02 10.96
C GLY A 81 5.35 3.50 10.74
N ARG A 82 4.66 3.94 11.81
CA ARG A 82 3.32 4.53 11.73
C ARG A 82 3.28 5.80 10.85
N LEU A 83 4.32 6.63 10.93
CA LEU A 83 4.44 7.84 10.12
C LEU A 83 4.65 7.52 8.63
N LYS A 84 5.49 6.53 8.31
CA LYS A 84 5.68 6.03 6.95
C LYS A 84 4.37 5.50 6.35
N ALA A 85 3.61 4.72 7.11
CA ALA A 85 2.28 4.24 6.70
C ALA A 85 1.27 5.38 6.48
N LEU A 86 1.39 6.49 7.23
CA LEU A 86 0.58 7.70 6.98
C LEU A 86 0.98 8.38 5.66
N ALA A 87 2.28 8.43 5.34
CA ALA A 87 2.78 8.97 4.08
C ALA A 87 2.29 8.16 2.86
N GLU A 88 2.25 6.84 2.97
CA GLU A 88 1.68 5.95 1.95
C GLU A 88 0.19 6.23 1.74
N ARG A 89 -0.59 6.38 2.83
CA ARG A 89 -2.01 6.75 2.74
C ARG A 89 -2.22 8.11 2.09
N ASN A 90 -1.38 9.09 2.38
CA ASN A 90 -1.43 10.41 1.73
C ASN A 90 -1.12 10.31 0.23
N SER A 91 -0.17 9.46 -0.15
CA SER A 91 0.19 9.18 -1.55
C SER A 91 -0.98 8.54 -2.30
N LEU A 92 -1.60 7.52 -1.70
CA LEU A 92 -2.79 6.89 -2.26
C LEU A 92 -3.94 7.88 -2.44
N ARG A 93 -4.20 8.75 -1.45
CA ARG A 93 -5.22 9.81 -1.58
C ARG A 93 -4.91 10.75 -2.75
N ASN A 94 -3.64 11.09 -2.94
CA ASN A 94 -3.21 11.95 -4.03
C ASN A 94 -3.40 11.31 -5.42
N GLU A 95 -3.15 10.01 -5.53
CA GLU A 95 -3.38 9.25 -6.76
C GLU A 95 -4.88 9.11 -7.05
N LYS A 96 -5.71 8.84 -6.04
CA LYS A 96 -7.17 8.81 -6.18
C LYS A 96 -7.74 10.13 -6.71
N ILE A 97 -7.21 11.28 -6.26
CA ILE A 97 -7.56 12.59 -6.84
C ILE A 97 -7.15 12.65 -8.32
N GLY A 98 -5.98 12.10 -8.67
CA GLY A 98 -5.54 11.98 -10.05
C GLY A 98 -6.50 11.17 -10.92
N PHE A 99 -6.99 10.02 -10.43
CA PHE A 99 -7.97 9.21 -11.15
C PHE A 99 -9.30 9.90 -11.33
N PHE A 100 -9.79 10.58 -10.30
CA PHE A 100 -11.01 11.37 -10.40
C PHE A 100 -10.89 12.45 -11.49
N LEU A 101 -9.79 13.19 -11.52
CA LEU A 101 -9.53 14.20 -12.55
C LEU A 101 -9.34 13.57 -13.95
N GLY A 102 -8.71 12.39 -14.01
CA GLY A 102 -8.62 11.60 -15.24
C GLY A 102 -9.99 11.21 -15.80
N ALA A 103 -10.90 10.76 -14.93
CA ALA A 103 -12.29 10.44 -15.29
C ALA A 103 -13.01 11.66 -15.87
N ILE A 104 -12.86 12.83 -15.22
CA ILE A 104 -13.45 14.08 -15.69
C ILE A 104 -12.90 14.46 -17.07
N ASN A 105 -11.59 14.40 -17.26
CA ASN A 105 -10.96 14.74 -18.54
C ASN A 105 -11.38 13.77 -19.66
N GLN A 106 -11.56 12.49 -19.37
CA GLN A 106 -12.06 11.52 -20.36
C GLN A 106 -13.51 11.83 -20.76
N LEU A 107 -14.35 12.19 -19.80
CA LEU A 107 -15.72 12.63 -20.09
C LEU A 107 -15.73 13.90 -20.94
N GLN A 108 -14.84 14.86 -20.67
CA GLN A 108 -14.70 16.07 -21.48
C GLN A 108 -14.33 15.76 -22.93
N GLN A 109 -13.37 14.87 -23.17
CA GLN A 109 -12.96 14.48 -24.53
C GLN A 109 -14.12 13.81 -25.29
N GLY A 110 -14.95 13.02 -24.61
CA GLY A 110 -16.15 12.42 -25.20
C GLY A 110 -17.16 13.45 -25.74
N PHE A 111 -17.27 14.61 -25.10
CA PHE A 111 -18.13 15.72 -25.58
C PHE A 111 -17.60 16.42 -26.83
N GLU A 112 -16.28 16.45 -27.02
CA GLU A 112 -15.68 17.07 -28.20
C GLU A 112 -15.79 16.17 -29.45
N THR A 113 -15.84 14.85 -29.24
CA THR A 113 -15.89 13.86 -30.32
C THR A 113 -17.30 13.43 -30.72
N ASP A 114 -18.23 13.31 -29.77
CA ASP A 114 -19.60 12.88 -30.04
C ASP A 114 -20.58 14.07 -30.10
N ASN A 115 -20.97 14.45 -31.31
CA ASN A 115 -22.10 15.36 -31.58
C ASN A 115 -23.49 14.75 -31.21
N ALA A 116 -23.51 13.61 -30.51
CA ALA A 116 -24.71 12.88 -30.12
C ALA A 116 -24.96 13.06 -28.62
N HIS A 117 -25.64 14.16 -28.26
CA HIS A 117 -26.18 14.36 -26.91
C HIS A 117 -27.35 13.41 -26.67
N ASP A 118 -27.05 12.22 -26.13
CA ASP A 118 -28.07 11.33 -25.60
C ASP A 118 -28.56 11.82 -24.23
N GLN A 119 -29.85 11.66 -23.97
CA GLN A 119 -30.59 12.38 -22.93
C GLN A 119 -30.55 11.73 -21.54
N ASP A 120 -29.75 10.68 -21.33
CA ASP A 120 -29.79 9.89 -20.10
C ASP A 120 -28.40 9.34 -19.67
N VAL A 121 -27.35 10.15 -19.86
CA VAL A 121 -25.99 9.75 -19.45
C VAL A 121 -25.85 9.90 -17.93
N ASP A 122 -25.74 8.78 -17.22
CA ASP A 122 -25.41 8.75 -15.79
C ASP A 122 -23.91 8.99 -15.57
N TYR A 123 -23.55 10.27 -15.52
CA TYR A 123 -22.17 10.71 -15.28
C TYR A 123 -21.62 10.23 -13.94
N SER A 124 -22.47 10.08 -12.91
CA SER A 124 -22.03 9.61 -11.59
C SER A 124 -21.53 8.18 -11.70
N SER A 125 -22.33 7.30 -12.31
CA SER A 125 -21.94 5.91 -12.54
C SER A 125 -20.72 5.80 -13.44
N ASN A 126 -20.59 6.65 -14.46
CA ASN A 126 -19.41 6.64 -15.35
C ASN A 126 -18.12 7.00 -14.60
N ILE A 127 -18.15 8.06 -13.78
CA ILE A 127 -17.00 8.46 -12.96
C ILE A 127 -16.66 7.36 -11.96
N GLU A 128 -17.66 6.80 -11.27
CA GLU A 128 -17.45 5.73 -10.31
C GLU A 128 -16.84 4.48 -10.95
N ASN A 129 -17.33 4.07 -12.11
CA ASN A 129 -16.83 2.89 -12.82
C ASN A 129 -15.40 3.10 -13.31
N PHE A 130 -15.08 4.28 -13.83
CA PHE A 130 -13.72 4.64 -14.19
C PHE A 130 -12.78 4.58 -12.97
N MET A 131 -13.17 5.23 -11.87
CA MET A 131 -12.37 5.22 -10.64
C MET A 131 -12.21 3.80 -10.07
N LYS A 132 -13.26 2.97 -10.07
CA LYS A 132 -13.18 1.57 -9.64
C LYS A 132 -12.21 0.77 -10.51
N GLY A 133 -12.23 0.97 -11.83
CA GLY A 133 -11.30 0.33 -12.76
C GLY A 133 -9.84 0.70 -12.49
N GLU A 134 -9.54 1.99 -12.33
CA GLU A 134 -8.19 2.49 -12.01
C GLU A 134 -7.70 2.01 -10.63
N ILE A 135 -8.57 2.01 -9.62
CA ILE A 135 -8.25 1.50 -8.28
C ILE A 135 -7.95 0.00 -8.33
N GLN A 136 -8.76 -0.78 -9.03
CA GLN A 136 -8.56 -2.23 -9.16
C GLN A 136 -7.27 -2.56 -9.93
N GLN A 137 -6.94 -1.78 -10.96
CA GLN A 137 -5.66 -1.90 -11.66
C GLN A 137 -4.48 -1.57 -10.73
N MET A 138 -4.59 -0.51 -9.91
CA MET A 138 -3.56 -0.18 -8.94
C MET A 138 -3.35 -1.30 -7.92
N GLU A 139 -4.43 -1.85 -7.37
CA GLU A 139 -4.38 -2.91 -6.36
C GLU A 139 -3.79 -4.20 -6.93
N SER A 140 -4.15 -4.56 -8.17
CA SER A 140 -3.57 -5.73 -8.86
C SER A 140 -2.11 -5.54 -9.26
N SER A 141 -1.66 -4.29 -9.48
CA SER A 141 -0.27 -3.99 -9.82
C SER A 141 0.71 -4.14 -8.65
N ASN A 142 0.23 -4.33 -7.40
CA ASN A 142 1.05 -4.34 -6.18
C ASN A 142 2.08 -3.19 -6.15
N ARG A 143 1.68 -2.01 -6.63
CA ARG A 143 2.59 -0.88 -6.81
C ARG A 143 3.09 -0.44 -5.46
N ASP A 144 4.41 -0.50 -5.30
CA ASP A 144 5.07 -0.03 -4.10
C ASP A 144 4.99 1.50 -4.03
N LEU A 145 4.09 2.01 -3.18
CA LEU A 145 3.93 3.44 -2.92
C LEU A 145 5.10 4.03 -2.13
N GLN A 146 6.03 3.21 -1.63
CA GLN A 146 7.23 3.70 -0.98
C GLN A 146 8.02 4.63 -1.92
N GLY A 147 8.06 4.35 -3.22
CA GLY A 147 8.75 5.19 -4.20
C GLY A 147 8.12 6.57 -4.46
N SER A 148 6.94 6.84 -3.91
CA SER A 148 6.21 8.09 -4.11
C SER A 148 6.89 9.30 -3.46
N LYS A 149 6.55 10.50 -3.94
CA LYS A 149 7.12 11.76 -3.45
C LYS A 149 6.95 11.95 -1.95
N PHE A 150 5.74 11.72 -1.41
CA PHE A 150 5.49 11.94 0.01
C PHE A 150 6.24 10.94 0.88
N CYS A 151 6.29 9.66 0.50
CA CYS A 151 7.04 8.64 1.23
C CYS A 151 8.54 8.93 1.24
N LYS A 152 9.11 9.36 0.09
CA LYS A 152 10.52 9.79 0.00
C LYS A 152 10.83 10.97 0.90
N GLU A 153 9.97 11.99 0.89
CA GLU A 153 10.17 13.19 1.73
C GLU A 153 10.10 12.86 3.23
N ILE A 154 9.18 11.99 3.66
CA ILE A 154 9.10 11.56 5.06
C ILE A 154 10.32 10.73 5.45
N ARG A 155 10.76 9.78 4.61
CA ARG A 155 11.98 9.00 4.88
C ARG A 155 13.22 9.87 5.00
N ALA A 156 13.40 10.83 4.09
CA ALA A 156 14.47 11.81 4.18
C ALA A 156 14.39 12.62 5.48
N THR A 157 13.19 13.02 5.90
CA THR A 157 12.97 13.74 7.17
C THR A 157 13.34 12.91 8.40
N LEU A 158 13.14 11.59 8.34
CA LEU A 158 13.52 10.66 9.39
C LEU A 158 15.03 10.36 9.44
N GLY A 159 15.81 10.87 8.48
CA GLY A 159 17.25 10.62 8.37
C GLY A 159 17.61 9.39 7.56
N GLU A 160 16.65 8.81 6.82
CA GLU A 160 16.85 7.64 5.96
C GLU A 160 17.15 8.09 4.52
N ASN A 161 18.35 8.61 4.29
CA ASN A 161 18.79 8.98 2.94
C ASN A 161 19.35 7.77 2.18
N GLU A 162 19.13 7.75 0.85
CA GLU A 162 19.46 6.64 -0.06
C GLU A 162 20.93 6.20 0.09
N GLY A 163 21.12 5.05 0.75
CA GLY A 163 22.43 4.49 1.09
C GLY A 163 22.36 3.50 2.26
N THR A 164 21.34 3.61 3.11
CA THR A 164 21.10 2.69 4.24
C THR A 164 19.70 2.10 4.20
N ALA A 165 19.33 1.46 3.08
CA ALA A 165 18.23 0.50 3.09
C ALA A 165 18.67 -0.77 3.85
N GLY A 166 18.96 -0.63 5.14
CA GLY A 166 18.93 -1.73 6.12
C GLY A 166 17.55 -1.69 6.75
N GLU A 167 16.57 -2.37 6.17
CA GLU A 167 16.21 -3.75 6.54
C GLU A 167 15.52 -3.93 7.91
N ASP A 168 15.12 -2.85 8.60
CA ASP A 168 14.23 -2.94 9.78
C ASP A 168 12.96 -2.08 9.63
N ASP A 169 12.28 -2.27 8.51
CA ASP A 169 11.20 -1.39 8.09
C ASP A 169 9.86 -1.85 8.71
N ILE A 170 9.62 -1.78 10.03
CA ILE A 170 8.38 -2.28 10.67
C ILE A 170 7.15 -1.82 9.87
N GLU A 171 6.59 -2.74 9.10
CA GLU A 171 5.39 -2.52 8.30
C GLU A 171 4.23 -2.62 9.29
N VAL A 172 3.72 -1.47 9.73
CA VAL A 172 2.51 -1.40 10.55
C VAL A 172 1.35 -1.82 9.64
N VAL A 173 1.15 -3.12 9.55
CA VAL A 173 0.09 -3.73 8.76
C VAL A 173 -1.22 -3.48 9.50
N ARG A 174 -2.14 -2.82 8.77
CA ARG A 174 -3.58 -2.84 9.01
C ARG A 174 -4.01 -4.24 9.45
N ASN A 175 -4.85 -4.33 10.46
CA ASN A 175 -5.57 -5.55 10.85
C ASN A 175 -6.52 -6.02 9.73
N ASN A 176 -5.98 -6.40 8.58
CA ASN A 176 -6.68 -7.09 7.51
C ASN A 176 -6.01 -8.45 7.41
N GLU A 177 -6.61 -9.44 8.07
CA GLU A 177 -6.37 -10.88 7.87
C GLU A 177 -6.47 -11.27 6.38
N GLU A 178 -7.08 -10.40 5.56
CA GLU A 178 -7.28 -10.53 4.11
C GLU A 178 -5.99 -10.51 3.26
N ASN A 179 -4.87 -9.97 3.75
CA ASN A 179 -3.66 -9.86 2.92
C ASN A 179 -2.74 -11.10 2.95
N ILE A 180 -3.01 -12.10 3.80
CA ILE A 180 -2.22 -13.34 3.84
C ILE A 180 -2.39 -14.14 2.53
N GLY A 181 -3.56 -14.02 1.89
CA GLY A 181 -3.84 -14.66 0.60
C GLY A 181 -2.85 -14.26 -0.50
N ASN A 182 -2.35 -13.02 -0.47
CA ASN A 182 -1.46 -12.46 -1.50
C ASN A 182 -0.04 -13.03 -1.44
N TYR A 183 0.35 -13.66 -0.32
CA TYR A 183 1.68 -14.25 -0.14
C TYR A 183 1.69 -15.78 -0.28
N LYS A 184 0.52 -16.37 -0.53
CA LYS A 184 0.36 -17.79 -0.85
C LYS A 184 0.34 -17.99 -2.35
N CYS A 185 1.01 -19.03 -2.81
CA CYS A 185 1.00 -19.42 -4.22
C CYS A 185 -0.37 -19.98 -4.60
N CYS A 186 -0.98 -19.46 -5.68
CA CYS A 186 -2.28 -19.95 -6.16
C CYS A 186 -2.25 -21.42 -6.64
N ILE A 187 -1.07 -21.96 -6.93
CA ILE A 187 -0.88 -23.34 -7.41
C ILE A 187 -0.71 -24.31 -6.24
N THR A 188 0.08 -23.94 -5.22
CA THR A 188 0.40 -24.84 -4.09
C THR A 188 -0.45 -24.56 -2.85
N ALA A 189 -1.16 -23.44 -2.80
CA ALA A 189 -1.86 -22.91 -1.62
C ALA A 189 -0.96 -22.74 -0.36
N GLN A 190 0.37 -22.82 -0.54
CA GLN A 190 1.38 -22.64 0.49
C GLN A 190 2.07 -21.29 0.33
N TRP A 191 2.80 -20.86 1.35
CA TRP A 191 3.70 -19.70 1.25
C TRP A 191 4.62 -19.82 0.02
N MET A 192 4.80 -18.71 -0.70
CA MET A 192 5.65 -18.74 -1.89
C MET A 192 7.11 -19.05 -1.52
N GLU A 193 7.69 -20.04 -2.20
CA GLU A 193 9.11 -20.39 -2.11
C GLU A 193 9.76 -20.03 -3.45
N ASP A 194 10.81 -19.22 -3.40
CA ASP A 194 11.45 -18.60 -4.57
C ASP A 194 10.41 -17.98 -5.52
N PRO A 195 9.76 -16.86 -5.12
CA PRO A 195 8.71 -16.27 -5.93
C PRO A 195 9.25 -15.75 -7.25
N VAL A 196 8.56 -16.11 -8.32
CA VAL A 196 8.80 -15.63 -9.68
C VAL A 196 7.56 -14.92 -10.20
N THR A 197 7.76 -13.83 -10.92
CA THR A 197 6.67 -13.00 -11.46
C THR A 197 6.68 -13.08 -12.97
N SER A 198 5.49 -13.22 -13.56
CA SER A 198 5.36 -13.19 -15.02
C SER A 198 5.43 -11.75 -15.53
N THR A 199 6.30 -11.47 -16.49
CA THR A 199 6.40 -10.15 -17.12
C THR A 199 5.15 -9.78 -17.94
N THR A 200 4.37 -10.78 -18.38
CA THR A 200 3.16 -10.59 -19.19
C THR A 200 1.92 -10.22 -18.38
N CYS A 201 1.75 -10.78 -17.18
CA CYS A 201 0.53 -10.60 -16.37
C CYS A 201 0.79 -10.14 -14.92
N GLN A 202 2.05 -9.93 -14.54
CA GLN A 202 2.51 -9.46 -13.22
C GLN A 202 2.06 -10.30 -12.02
N HIS A 203 1.55 -11.51 -12.23
CA HIS A 203 1.24 -12.43 -11.15
C HIS A 203 2.47 -13.19 -10.67
N SER A 204 2.59 -13.35 -9.35
CA SER A 204 3.69 -14.07 -8.68
C SER A 204 3.30 -15.49 -8.28
N TYR A 205 4.26 -16.42 -8.39
CA TYR A 205 4.09 -17.83 -8.07
C TYR A 205 5.35 -18.41 -7.42
N SER A 206 5.22 -19.52 -6.69
CA SER A 206 6.40 -20.31 -6.31
C SER A 206 7.05 -20.89 -7.57
N ARG A 207 8.37 -20.68 -7.74
CA ARG A 207 9.15 -21.18 -8.89
C ARG A 207 8.90 -22.65 -9.19
N LYS A 208 9.01 -23.51 -8.17
CA LYS A 208 8.77 -24.95 -8.32
C LYS A 208 7.34 -25.26 -8.79
N GLY A 209 6.36 -24.53 -8.26
CA GLY A 209 4.94 -24.69 -8.58
C GLY A 209 4.64 -24.37 -10.03
N ILE A 210 5.03 -23.17 -10.49
CA ILE A 210 4.75 -22.74 -11.87
C ILE A 210 5.55 -23.54 -12.91
N LEU A 211 6.81 -23.89 -12.64
CA LEU A 211 7.61 -24.71 -13.56
C LEU A 211 7.09 -26.14 -13.68
N SER A 212 6.57 -26.71 -12.60
CA SER A 212 5.88 -28.02 -12.66
C SER A 212 4.60 -27.92 -13.48
N TYR A 213 3.82 -26.87 -13.26
CA TYR A 213 2.56 -26.63 -13.97
C TYR A 213 2.76 -26.42 -15.48
N ILE A 214 3.74 -25.60 -15.89
CA ILE A 214 4.11 -25.38 -17.30
C ILE A 214 4.53 -26.70 -17.96
N ARG A 215 5.37 -27.51 -17.30
CA ARG A 215 5.78 -28.82 -17.83
C ARG A 215 4.60 -29.77 -18.01
N SER A 216 3.67 -29.79 -17.07
CA SER A 216 2.46 -30.63 -17.16
C SER A 216 1.55 -30.29 -18.35
N LYS A 217 1.65 -29.06 -18.88
CA LYS A 217 0.84 -28.54 -19.99
C LYS A 217 1.60 -28.51 -21.33
N GLY A 218 2.78 -29.10 -21.41
CA GLY A 218 3.55 -29.20 -22.65
C GLY A 218 4.41 -27.98 -22.98
N GLY A 219 4.86 -27.24 -21.96
CA GLY A 219 5.84 -26.15 -22.12
C GLY A 219 5.25 -24.73 -22.15
N GLN A 220 3.92 -24.61 -22.18
CA GLN A 220 3.19 -23.35 -22.05
C GLN A 220 1.85 -23.62 -21.36
N CYS A 221 1.37 -22.69 -20.53
CA CYS A 221 0.08 -22.82 -19.88
C CYS A 221 -0.65 -21.47 -19.82
N PRO A 222 -1.99 -21.46 -19.74
CA PRO A 222 -2.69 -20.27 -19.28
C PRO A 222 -2.27 -19.95 -17.84
N CYS A 223 -2.26 -18.67 -17.52
CA CYS A 223 -2.02 -18.14 -16.19
C CYS A 223 -2.92 -18.85 -15.16
N PRO A 224 -2.35 -19.49 -14.11
CA PRO A 224 -3.14 -20.18 -13.09
C PRO A 224 -3.95 -19.25 -12.18
N PHE A 225 -3.68 -17.94 -12.25
CA PHE A 225 -4.42 -16.94 -11.48
C PHE A 225 -5.89 -16.85 -11.96
N PRO A 226 -6.88 -16.90 -11.06
CA PRO A 226 -8.29 -16.86 -11.43
C PRO A 226 -8.63 -15.63 -12.29
N GLY A 227 -9.27 -15.85 -13.44
CA GLY A 227 -9.70 -14.76 -14.34
C GLY A 227 -8.62 -14.22 -15.29
N CYS A 228 -7.39 -14.73 -15.25
CA CYS A 228 -6.34 -14.32 -16.18
C CYS A 228 -6.18 -15.31 -17.35
N SER A 229 -6.27 -14.81 -18.58
CA SER A 229 -6.17 -15.60 -19.82
C SER A 229 -4.78 -15.56 -20.48
N GLN A 230 -3.80 -14.88 -19.87
CA GLN A 230 -2.46 -14.72 -20.43
C GLN A 230 -1.67 -16.04 -20.46
N ILE A 231 -0.85 -16.24 -21.50
CA ILE A 231 0.00 -17.42 -21.62
C ILE A 231 1.30 -17.19 -20.86
N VAL A 232 1.63 -18.13 -19.96
CA VAL A 232 2.86 -18.15 -19.19
C VAL A 232 3.77 -19.25 -19.73
N THR A 233 5.02 -18.88 -19.98
CA THR A 233 6.11 -19.77 -20.38
C THR A 233 7.29 -19.58 -19.44
N GLN A 234 8.26 -20.50 -19.45
CA GLN A 234 9.43 -20.39 -18.59
C GLN A 234 10.26 -19.11 -18.85
N ASN A 235 10.24 -18.60 -20.09
CA ASN A 235 11.05 -17.45 -20.49
C ASN A 235 10.48 -16.10 -20.03
N VAL A 236 9.20 -16.04 -19.67
CA VAL A 236 8.54 -14.81 -19.21
C VAL A 236 8.48 -14.72 -17.68
N LEU A 237 9.16 -15.63 -16.99
CA LEU A 237 9.23 -15.66 -15.53
C LEU A 237 10.55 -15.05 -15.05
N GLU A 238 10.46 -14.01 -14.25
CA GLU A 238 11.60 -13.33 -13.64
C GLU A 238 11.60 -13.52 -12.12
N ASP A 239 12.78 -13.49 -11.52
CA ASP A 239 12.95 -13.57 -10.07
C ASP A 239 12.40 -12.31 -9.39
N ASP A 240 11.50 -12.50 -8.43
CA ASP A 240 10.92 -11.41 -7.67
C ASP A 240 11.53 -11.33 -6.27
N ALA A 241 12.71 -10.71 -6.20
CA ALA A 241 13.40 -10.48 -4.93
C ALA A 241 12.57 -9.63 -3.95
N GLY A 242 11.67 -8.78 -4.46
CA GLY A 242 10.76 -7.97 -3.64
C GLY A 242 9.71 -8.86 -2.96
N MET A 243 9.04 -9.71 -3.72
CA MET A 243 8.07 -10.67 -3.21
C MET A 243 8.71 -11.67 -2.25
N ALA A 244 9.94 -12.13 -2.53
CA ALA A 244 10.67 -13.05 -1.64
C ALA A 244 10.88 -12.46 -0.25
N ARG A 245 11.25 -11.17 -0.18
CA ARG A 245 11.41 -10.43 1.07
C ARG A 245 10.08 -10.28 1.81
N LYS A 246 9.02 -9.87 1.10
CA LYS A 246 7.67 -9.71 1.67
C LYS A 246 7.12 -11.02 2.24
N VAL A 247 7.25 -12.13 1.51
CA VAL A 247 6.81 -13.47 1.93
C VAL A 247 7.58 -13.95 3.16
N LYS A 248 8.91 -13.84 3.16
CA LYS A 248 9.75 -14.23 4.31
C LYS A 248 9.39 -13.47 5.57
N ARG A 249 9.14 -12.16 5.43
CA ARG A 249 8.73 -11.30 6.54
C ARG A 249 7.37 -11.70 7.11
N ASN A 250 6.35 -11.82 6.27
CA ASN A 250 5.00 -12.16 6.72
C ASN A 250 4.92 -13.56 7.30
N ARG A 251 5.69 -14.52 6.75
CA ARG A 251 5.78 -15.87 7.32
C ARG A 251 6.28 -15.85 8.77
N ARG A 252 7.38 -15.14 9.03
CA ARG A 252 7.93 -14.96 10.38
C ARG A 252 6.95 -14.29 11.34
N ARG A 253 6.17 -13.32 10.83
CA ARG A 253 5.17 -12.62 11.64
C ARG A 253 4.03 -13.55 12.07
N VAL A 254 3.45 -14.29 11.13
CA VAL A 254 2.38 -15.26 11.43
C VAL A 254 2.87 -16.34 12.40
N GLU A 255 4.10 -16.83 12.21
CA GLU A 255 4.74 -17.79 13.13
C GLU A 255 4.86 -17.21 14.56
N ALA A 256 5.30 -15.96 14.70
CA ALA A 256 5.43 -15.30 16.01
C ALA A 256 4.07 -14.98 16.67
N GLU A 257 3.06 -14.56 15.90
CA GLU A 257 1.69 -14.31 16.39
C GLU A 257 1.03 -15.61 16.89
N GLU A 258 1.21 -16.72 16.16
CA GLU A 258 0.73 -18.04 16.59
C GLU A 258 1.41 -18.53 17.87
N GLU A 259 2.70 -18.26 18.04
CA GLU A 259 3.47 -18.63 19.23
C GLU A 259 3.02 -17.82 20.46
N GLN A 260 2.83 -16.51 20.31
CA GLN A 260 2.29 -15.65 21.37
C GLN A 260 0.87 -16.06 21.77
N LYS A 261 0.01 -16.38 20.81
CA LYS A 261 -1.38 -16.82 21.07
C LYS A 261 -1.42 -18.17 21.81
N LYS A 262 -0.52 -19.09 21.49
CA LYS A 262 -0.38 -20.37 22.22
C LYS A 262 0.11 -20.15 23.65
N GLN A 263 1.03 -19.21 23.84
CA GLN A 263 1.58 -18.88 25.15
C GLN A 263 0.54 -18.19 26.05
N SER A 264 -0.29 -17.29 25.51
CA SER A 264 -1.38 -16.66 26.27
C SER A 264 -2.49 -17.66 26.62
N GLN A 265 -2.89 -18.55 25.70
CA GLN A 265 -3.90 -19.57 25.97
C GLN A 265 -3.48 -20.60 27.03
N ALA A 266 -2.18 -20.85 27.19
CA ALA A 266 -1.68 -21.78 28.21
C ALA A 266 -1.73 -21.17 29.62
N LEU A 267 -1.63 -19.84 29.75
CA LEU A 267 -1.66 -19.15 31.04
C LEU A 267 -3.09 -18.98 31.59
N ASP A 268 -4.08 -18.84 30.71
CA ASP A 268 -5.50 -18.72 31.10
C ASP A 268 -6.12 -20.05 31.59
N MET A 269 -5.41 -21.17 31.53
CA MET A 269 -5.89 -22.48 31.99
C MET A 269 -5.42 -22.87 33.39
N ASP A 270 -4.49 -22.12 33.99
CA ASP A 270 -3.93 -22.41 35.32
C ASP A 270 -4.65 -21.67 36.47
N GLU A 271 -5.68 -20.86 36.19
CA GLU A 271 -6.44 -20.09 37.20
C GLU A 271 -7.78 -20.71 37.66
N ASP A 272 -8.24 -21.81 37.07
CA ASP A 272 -9.56 -22.41 37.34
C ASP A 272 -9.55 -23.65 38.28
N ASP A 273 -8.42 -23.99 38.92
CA ASP A 273 -8.27 -25.19 39.79
C ASP A 273 -8.09 -24.88 41.31
N GLU A 274 -8.61 -23.75 41.80
CA GLU A 274 -8.78 -23.49 43.24
C GLU A 274 -10.23 -23.12 43.59
N ASP A 275 -11.08 -24.12 43.86
CA ASP A 275 -12.20 -24.07 44.83
C ASP A 275 -12.76 -25.46 45.18
#